data_AF-A0A9X6JJP7-F1
#
_entry.id   AF-A0A9X6JJP7-F1
#
_cell.length_a   1.000
_cell.length_b   1.000
_cell.length_c   1.000
_cell.angle_alpha   90.00
_cell.angle_beta   90.00
_cell.angle_gamma   90.00
#
_symmetry.space_group_name_H-M   'P 1'
#
loop_
_entity.id
_entity.type
_entity.pdbx_description
1 polymer ?
#
loop_
_entity_poly.entity_id
_entity_poly.type
_entity_poly.pdbx_seq_one_letter_code
_entity_poly.pdbx_strand_id
1 'polypeptide(L)'
;MKRMKNVWLLVLCFLCLSGCNYENEDQVKKYIKEKHGFDVVVTDWGGIHEGNMGHTYHTVQAKDNKNIQFRVEVNGIFYSTIQGDEYEYGKNTYEEYKKFKPILEEMKKLGYEESENKNVLQYIVDYNNAAEKPTDELLLTLKMSKEIDYSQFETIELDRLHTLFQLIQKSNRKITELEIEDHNGKSIGLPFEDVQKGITKEELLLTMKDTVSGYWTYLIETQTKVVERLKEIQNDRFVIKDITCAHPKEGKCPKYEATIVFNDSSMEYKNDPDVMEDLTKVVTILKEELHNEKFDIFVSNKDRTSYSLWLTSEKIQNSSNIYELIK
;
A
#
# COMPACT_ATOMS: atom_id res chain seq x y z
N MET A 1 38.41 -35.11 17.64
CA MET A 1 38.74 -33.71 18.00
C MET A 1 38.68 -32.71 16.84
N LYS A 2 39.13 -33.01 15.61
CA LYS A 2 39.04 -32.07 14.45
C LYS A 2 37.60 -31.73 14.01
N ARG A 3 36.67 -32.71 14.01
CA ARG A 3 35.26 -32.47 13.63
C ARG A 3 34.49 -31.56 14.62
N MET A 4 34.73 -31.67 15.93
CA MET A 4 34.11 -30.79 16.93
C MET A 4 34.57 -29.34 16.83
N LYS A 5 35.84 -29.08 16.46
CA LYS A 5 36.35 -27.72 16.24
C LYS A 5 35.66 -27.05 15.04
N ASN A 6 35.35 -27.79 13.98
CA ASN A 6 34.66 -27.26 12.81
C ASN A 6 33.18 -26.94 13.09
N VAL A 7 32.52 -27.73 13.95
CA VAL A 7 31.12 -27.46 14.36
C VAL A 7 31.05 -26.23 15.28
N TRP A 8 32.00 -26.08 16.21
CA TRP A 8 32.09 -24.87 17.04
C TRP A 8 32.40 -23.61 16.21
N LEU A 9 33.23 -23.73 15.17
CA LEU A 9 33.51 -22.61 14.26
C LEU A 9 32.26 -22.19 13.46
N LEU A 10 31.48 -23.15 12.97
CA LEU A 10 30.24 -22.90 12.23
C LEU A 10 29.15 -22.28 13.12
N VAL A 11 29.03 -22.73 14.38
CA VAL A 11 28.09 -22.15 15.36
C VAL A 11 28.53 -20.75 15.79
N LEU A 12 29.84 -20.50 15.97
CA LEU A 12 30.35 -19.14 16.21
C LEU A 12 30.11 -18.22 15.01
N CYS A 13 30.32 -18.69 13.77
CA CYS A 13 30.02 -17.90 12.57
C CYS A 13 28.52 -17.58 12.47
N PHE A 14 27.62 -18.51 12.79
CA PHE A 14 26.18 -18.25 12.81
C PHE A 14 25.73 -17.29 13.93
N LEU A 15 26.39 -17.33 15.09
CA LEU A 15 26.13 -16.41 16.20
C LEU A 15 26.69 -15.00 15.92
N CYS A 16 27.83 -14.89 15.23
CA CYS A 16 28.35 -13.60 14.78
C CYS A 16 27.50 -12.97 13.66
N LEU A 17 26.90 -13.78 12.78
CA LEU A 17 26.05 -13.30 11.67
C LEU A 17 24.64 -12.88 12.11
N SER A 18 24.16 -13.33 13.26
CA SER A 18 22.85 -12.97 13.80
C SER A 18 22.86 -11.70 14.66
N GLY A 19 24.05 -11.14 14.95
CA GLY A 19 24.23 -9.88 15.69
C GLY A 19 24.33 -8.61 14.81
N CYS A 20 24.43 -8.75 13.49
CA CYS A 20 24.86 -7.66 12.59
C CYS A 20 23.84 -6.53 12.33
N ASN A 21 22.61 -6.59 12.84
CA ASN A 21 21.65 -5.49 12.67
C ASN A 21 21.64 -4.48 13.83
N TYR A 22 22.09 -4.84 15.03
CA TYR A 22 22.02 -3.95 16.20
C TYR A 22 23.13 -2.89 16.22
N GLU A 23 24.31 -3.18 15.64
CA GLU A 23 25.44 -2.24 15.65
C GLU A 23 25.14 -0.95 14.85
N ASN A 24 24.32 -1.02 13.80
CA ASN A 24 23.94 0.14 13.00
C ASN A 24 23.00 1.10 13.77
N GLU A 25 22.14 0.58 14.66
CA GLU A 25 21.12 1.40 15.33
C GLU A 25 21.73 2.33 16.36
N ASP A 26 22.59 1.78 17.21
CA ASP A 26 23.29 2.54 18.24
C ASP A 26 24.23 3.58 17.60
N GLN A 27 24.85 3.25 16.47
CA GLN A 27 25.70 4.17 15.72
C GLN A 27 24.89 5.36 15.16
N VAL A 28 23.73 5.10 14.54
CA VAL A 28 22.83 6.15 14.03
C VAL A 28 22.33 7.04 15.17
N LYS A 29 21.82 6.43 16.24
CA LYS A 29 21.33 7.16 17.43
C LYS A 29 22.41 8.04 18.05
N LYS A 30 23.61 7.48 18.24
CA LYS A 30 24.76 8.19 18.80
C LYS A 30 25.18 9.37 17.91
N TYR A 31 25.28 9.15 16.60
CA TYR A 31 25.62 10.21 15.64
C TYR A 31 24.63 11.38 15.72
N ILE A 32 23.32 11.11 15.74
CA ILE A 32 22.32 12.17 15.86
C ILE A 32 22.40 12.87 17.21
N LYS A 33 22.60 12.13 18.30
CA LYS A 33 22.75 12.71 19.63
C LYS A 33 23.97 13.64 19.71
N GLU A 34 25.10 13.23 19.15
CA GLU A 34 26.34 14.02 19.13
C GLU A 34 26.24 15.23 18.22
N LYS A 35 25.63 15.10 17.03
CA LYS A 35 25.56 16.17 16.03
C LYS A 35 24.46 17.19 16.33
N HIS A 36 23.28 16.72 16.75
CA HIS A 36 22.06 17.54 16.86
C HIS A 36 21.53 17.70 18.29
N GLY A 37 22.07 16.95 19.26
CA GLY A 37 21.83 17.16 20.70
C GLY A 37 20.59 16.48 21.28
N PHE A 38 19.81 15.73 20.50
CA PHE A 38 18.59 15.04 20.96
C PHE A 38 18.60 13.55 20.61
N ASP A 39 17.76 12.79 21.31
CA ASP A 39 17.65 11.35 21.13
C ASP A 39 16.62 11.03 20.04
N VAL A 40 16.91 9.99 19.25
CA VAL A 40 16.03 9.49 18.19
C VAL A 40 15.71 8.02 18.36
N VAL A 41 14.64 7.59 17.70
CA VAL A 41 14.33 6.19 17.41
C VAL A 41 14.45 5.97 15.90
N VAL A 42 14.88 4.78 15.48
CA VAL A 42 14.84 4.39 14.07
C VAL A 42 13.46 3.81 13.79
N THR A 43 12.70 4.43 12.88
CA THR A 43 11.33 4.03 12.56
C THR A 43 11.25 3.16 11.32
N ASP A 44 12.22 3.27 10.42
CA ASP A 44 12.32 2.43 9.22
C ASP A 44 13.77 2.16 8.84
N TRP A 45 14.02 0.92 8.42
CA TRP A 45 15.33 0.44 7.98
C TRP A 45 15.30 0.25 6.47
N GLY A 46 15.95 1.16 5.74
CA GLY A 46 16.19 0.95 4.32
C GLY A 46 16.89 -0.38 4.04
N GLY A 47 16.48 -1.03 2.96
CA GLY A 47 17.11 -2.26 2.49
C GLY A 47 18.57 -2.01 2.13
N ILE A 48 19.47 -2.89 2.57
CA ILE A 48 20.87 -2.87 2.15
C ILE A 48 20.95 -3.60 0.81
N HIS A 49 21.31 -2.88 -0.26
CA HIS A 49 21.47 -3.45 -1.58
C HIS A 49 22.94 -3.84 -1.84
N GLU A 50 23.21 -5.12 -2.05
CA GLU A 50 24.59 -5.59 -2.32
C GLU A 50 25.17 -5.00 -3.63
N GLY A 51 24.30 -4.61 -4.58
CA GLY A 51 24.69 -4.03 -5.87
C GLY A 51 25.14 -2.56 -5.82
N ASN A 52 24.93 -1.83 -4.70
CA ASN A 52 25.30 -0.41 -4.56
C ASN A 52 26.32 -0.17 -3.42
N MET A 53 27.10 -1.19 -3.05
CA MET A 53 28.02 -1.18 -1.89
C MET A 53 27.32 -0.99 -0.53
N GLY A 54 26.02 -1.33 -0.45
CA GLY A 54 25.23 -1.20 0.78
C GLY A 54 24.88 0.24 1.12
N HIS A 55 24.73 1.11 0.10
CA HIS A 55 24.15 2.43 0.25
C HIS A 55 22.66 2.30 0.58
N THR A 56 22.23 2.98 1.64
CA THR A 56 20.85 2.94 2.12
C THR A 56 20.51 4.16 2.97
N TYR A 57 19.22 4.35 3.23
CA TYR A 57 18.71 5.37 4.11
C TYR A 57 17.94 4.74 5.27
N HIS A 58 18.15 5.25 6.48
CA HIS A 58 17.34 4.87 7.65
C HIS A 58 16.50 6.07 8.08
N THR A 59 15.21 5.85 8.28
CA THR A 59 14.32 6.91 8.77
C THR A 59 14.41 6.97 10.28
N VAL A 60 14.70 8.15 10.82
CA VAL A 60 14.77 8.41 12.25
C VAL A 60 13.73 9.44 12.66
N GLN A 61 13.28 9.34 13.90
CA GLN A 61 12.29 10.21 14.50
C GLN A 61 12.76 10.68 15.88
N ALA A 62 12.59 11.97 16.20
CA ALA A 62 12.92 12.49 17.52
C ALA A 62 12.04 11.84 18.59
N LYS A 63 12.67 11.33 19.65
CA LYS A 63 12.00 10.53 20.69
C LYS A 63 10.86 11.28 21.38
N ASP A 64 11.02 12.58 21.58
CA ASP A 64 10.06 13.43 22.28
C ASP A 64 9.17 14.26 21.32
N ASN A 65 9.33 14.08 20.00
CA ASN A 65 8.54 14.81 19.00
C ASN A 65 8.45 14.03 17.69
N LYS A 66 7.33 13.33 17.50
CA LYS A 66 7.10 12.52 16.28
C LYS A 66 7.29 13.32 14.99
N ASN A 67 6.85 14.58 14.97
CA ASN A 67 6.83 15.43 13.79
C ASN A 67 8.23 15.95 13.37
N ILE A 68 9.30 15.57 14.09
CA ILE A 68 10.67 15.71 13.60
C ILE A 68 11.14 14.32 13.15
N GLN A 69 11.05 14.08 11.85
CA GLN A 69 11.50 12.86 11.18
C GLN A 69 12.35 13.23 9.98
N PHE A 70 13.42 12.46 9.74
CA PHE A 70 14.32 12.65 8.62
C PHE A 70 15.11 11.38 8.36
N ARG A 71 15.80 11.31 7.22
CA ARG A 71 16.63 10.15 6.87
C ARG A 71 18.10 10.38 7.24
N VAL A 72 18.78 9.29 7.56
CA VAL A 72 20.23 9.21 7.75
C VAL A 72 20.80 8.36 6.63
N GLU A 73 21.75 8.92 5.89
CA GLU A 73 22.42 8.25 4.79
C GLU A 73 23.55 7.38 5.32
N VAL A 74 23.56 6.11 4.92
CA VAL A 74 24.49 5.10 5.41
C VAL A 74 25.07 4.31 4.24
N ASN A 75 26.37 4.06 4.28
CA ASN A 75 27.06 3.19 3.33
C ASN A 75 27.69 1.99 4.04
N GLY A 76 27.56 0.80 3.44
CA GLY A 76 28.41 -0.35 3.74
C GLY A 76 27.64 -1.63 4.02
N ILE A 77 28.19 -2.75 3.54
CA ILE A 77 27.59 -4.09 3.66
C ILE A 77 28.01 -4.80 4.97
N PHE A 78 29.26 -4.60 5.41
CA PHE A 78 29.83 -5.27 6.59
C PHE A 78 30.13 -4.32 7.76
N TYR A 79 30.32 -3.04 7.47
CA TYR A 79 30.51 -1.96 8.45
C TYR A 79 29.82 -0.72 7.90
N SER A 80 28.88 -0.17 8.64
CA SER A 80 28.14 1.00 8.22
C SER A 80 28.92 2.29 8.51
N THR A 81 28.95 3.18 7.53
CA THR A 81 29.53 4.52 7.66
C THR A 81 28.45 5.54 7.33
N ILE A 82 28.13 6.39 8.31
CA ILE A 82 27.19 7.49 8.13
C ILE A 82 27.82 8.52 7.19
N GLN A 83 27.12 8.85 6.11
CA GLN A 83 27.55 9.86 5.13
C GLN A 83 27.00 11.25 5.46
N GLY A 84 25.77 11.28 5.98
CA GLY A 84 25.06 12.51 6.26
C GLY A 84 23.64 12.24 6.78
N ASP A 85 22.88 13.30 6.92
CA ASP A 85 21.50 13.25 7.35
C ASP A 85 20.70 14.41 6.76
N GLU A 86 19.38 14.23 6.73
CA GLU A 86 18.42 15.18 6.17
C GLU A 86 17.74 16.01 7.27
N TYR A 87 18.41 16.22 8.42
CA TYR A 87 17.80 16.87 9.58
C TYR A 87 17.21 18.24 9.27
N GLU A 88 17.88 19.07 8.45
CA GLU A 88 17.34 20.39 8.11
C GLU A 88 16.01 20.29 7.34
N TYR A 89 15.78 19.25 6.52
CA TYR A 89 14.48 19.00 5.90
C TYR A 89 13.43 18.62 6.94
N GLY A 90 13.72 17.65 7.80
CA GLY A 90 12.81 17.25 8.88
C GLY A 90 12.46 18.40 9.84
N LYS A 91 13.42 19.26 10.15
CA LYS A 91 13.24 20.47 10.95
C LYS A 91 12.37 21.50 10.22
N ASN A 92 12.63 21.76 8.94
CA ASN A 92 11.81 22.68 8.15
C ASN A 92 10.37 22.18 8.03
N THR A 93 10.16 20.87 7.82
CA THR A 93 8.84 20.25 7.84
C THR A 93 8.13 20.44 9.18
N TYR A 94 8.84 20.28 10.31
CA TYR A 94 8.28 20.55 11.63
C TYR A 94 7.88 22.03 11.83
N GLU A 95 8.68 22.96 11.33
CA GLU A 95 8.32 24.38 11.34
C GLU A 95 7.07 24.67 10.51
N GLU A 96 6.91 24.02 9.35
CA GLU A 96 5.70 24.12 8.55
C GLU A 96 4.49 23.48 9.25
N TYR A 97 4.66 22.33 9.90
CA TYR A 97 3.62 21.69 10.70
C TYR A 97 3.08 22.62 11.79
N LYS A 98 3.97 23.29 12.54
CA LYS A 98 3.54 24.25 13.58
C LYS A 98 2.67 25.37 13.01
N LYS A 99 2.99 25.86 11.82
CA LYS A 99 2.21 26.90 11.12
C LYS A 99 0.90 26.33 10.54
N PHE A 100 0.86 25.03 10.24
CA PHE A 100 -0.29 24.34 9.67
C PHE A 100 -1.34 23.93 10.72
N LYS A 101 -0.97 23.85 12.00
CA LYS A 101 -1.87 23.45 13.11
C LYS A 101 -3.26 24.10 13.11
N PRO A 102 -3.43 25.43 12.90
CA PRO A 102 -4.76 26.02 12.88
C PRO A 102 -5.68 25.43 11.78
N ILE A 103 -5.08 25.04 10.65
CA ILE A 103 -5.80 24.44 9.52
C ILE A 103 -6.18 22.99 9.84
N LEU A 104 -5.32 22.26 10.56
CA LEU A 104 -5.65 20.91 11.05
C LEU A 104 -6.89 20.90 11.95
N GLU A 105 -7.08 21.93 12.78
CA GLU A 105 -8.30 22.08 13.59
C GLU A 105 -9.55 22.33 12.74
N GLU A 106 -9.41 22.95 11.56
CA GLU A 106 -10.52 23.05 10.59
C GLU A 106 -10.78 21.72 9.90
N MET A 107 -9.74 20.98 9.51
CA MET A 107 -9.83 19.65 8.91
C MET A 107 -10.48 18.63 9.87
N LYS A 108 -10.23 18.77 11.18
CA LYS A 108 -10.87 17.96 12.22
C LYS A 108 -12.39 18.11 12.24
N LYS A 109 -12.92 19.30 11.93
CA LYS A 109 -14.37 19.53 11.83
C LYS A 109 -14.99 18.80 10.64
N LEU A 110 -14.20 18.55 9.59
CA LEU A 110 -14.58 17.70 8.46
C LEU A 110 -14.43 16.20 8.79
N GLY A 111 -13.91 15.86 9.97
CA GLY A 111 -13.68 14.49 10.39
C GLY A 111 -12.36 13.90 9.91
N TYR A 112 -11.36 14.73 9.57
CA TYR A 112 -9.98 14.31 9.31
C TYR A 112 -9.08 14.69 10.50
N GLU A 113 -8.38 13.73 11.06
CA GLU A 113 -7.59 13.86 12.28
C GLU A 113 -6.12 13.51 12.03
N GLU A 114 -5.26 13.93 12.96
CA GLU A 114 -3.87 13.49 12.97
C GLU A 114 -3.80 11.99 13.33
N SER A 115 -3.07 11.20 12.56
CA SER A 115 -2.77 9.80 12.92
C SER A 115 -1.85 9.78 14.13
N GLU A 116 -2.09 8.91 15.13
CA GLU A 116 -1.30 8.88 16.37
C GLU A 116 0.18 8.54 16.11
N ASN A 117 0.41 7.56 15.24
CA ASN A 117 1.73 6.95 15.01
C ASN A 117 2.46 7.47 13.77
N LYS A 118 1.80 8.29 12.95
CA LYS A 118 2.41 8.91 11.77
C LYS A 118 2.58 10.41 11.95
N ASN A 119 3.48 10.95 11.14
CA ASN A 119 3.67 12.39 11.01
C ASN A 119 2.64 12.95 10.06
N VAL A 120 2.07 14.08 10.45
CA VAL A 120 1.04 14.77 9.67
C VAL A 120 1.63 15.37 8.42
N LEU A 121 2.82 15.99 8.52
CA LEU A 121 3.56 16.50 7.38
C LEU A 121 4.91 15.79 7.29
N GLN A 122 5.29 15.42 6.07
CA GLN A 122 6.58 14.80 5.74
C GLN A 122 7.12 15.47 4.47
N TYR A 123 8.44 15.66 4.36
CA TYR A 123 9.02 16.09 3.10
C TYR A 123 9.06 14.91 2.13
N ILE A 124 8.88 15.20 0.84
CA ILE A 124 8.89 14.18 -0.21
C ILE A 124 10.33 13.92 -0.66
N VAL A 125 10.60 12.67 -1.03
CA VAL A 125 11.86 12.25 -1.62
C VAL A 125 11.64 11.99 -3.11
N ASP A 126 12.46 12.60 -3.96
CA ASP A 126 12.44 12.33 -5.39
C ASP A 126 13.20 11.04 -5.70
N TYR A 127 12.46 9.92 -5.73
CA TYR A 127 12.98 8.60 -6.09
C TYR A 127 13.30 8.43 -7.58
N ASN A 128 12.85 9.34 -8.45
CA ASN A 128 13.21 9.31 -9.88
C ASN A 128 14.63 9.83 -10.11
N ASN A 129 15.20 10.52 -9.11
CA ASN A 129 16.59 10.91 -9.11
C ASN A 129 17.47 9.77 -8.59
N ALA A 130 18.54 9.43 -9.31
CA ALA A 130 19.50 8.41 -8.88
C ALA A 130 20.15 8.70 -7.51
N ALA A 131 20.06 9.95 -7.04
CA ALA A 131 20.53 10.36 -5.72
C ALA A 131 19.45 10.38 -4.62
N GLU A 132 18.20 10.02 -4.94
CA GLU A 132 17.05 9.99 -4.01
C GLU A 132 16.96 11.24 -3.14
N LYS A 133 16.92 12.42 -3.76
CA LYS A 133 17.09 13.67 -3.03
C LYS A 133 15.80 14.11 -2.34
N PRO A 134 15.89 14.62 -1.10
CA PRO A 134 14.76 15.25 -0.44
C PRO A 134 14.37 16.53 -1.18
N THR A 135 13.07 16.81 -1.24
CA THR A 135 12.50 18.02 -1.83
C THR A 135 11.93 18.92 -0.74
N ASP A 136 11.57 20.15 -1.11
CA ASP A 136 10.81 21.03 -0.22
C ASP A 136 9.29 20.77 -0.26
N GLU A 137 8.86 19.82 -1.10
CA GLU A 137 7.45 19.45 -1.22
C GLU A 137 7.03 18.57 -0.05
N LEU A 138 5.76 18.66 0.32
CA LEU A 138 5.21 18.05 1.52
C LEU A 138 4.09 17.06 1.18
N LEU A 139 4.17 15.89 1.80
CA LEU A 139 3.08 14.94 1.93
C LEU A 139 2.29 15.28 3.20
N LEU A 140 0.98 15.42 3.07
CA LEU A 140 0.04 15.51 4.18
C LEU A 140 -0.63 14.15 4.40
N THR A 141 -0.47 13.57 5.59
CA THR A 141 -1.16 12.33 5.98
C THR A 141 -2.25 12.64 7.01
N LEU A 142 -3.49 12.25 6.70
CA LEU A 142 -4.66 12.44 7.57
C LEU A 142 -5.39 11.13 7.79
N LYS A 143 -5.93 10.94 8.99
CA LYS A 143 -6.75 9.80 9.35
C LYS A 143 -8.22 10.18 9.42
N MET A 144 -9.10 9.38 8.86
CA MET A 144 -10.54 9.60 9.00
C MET A 144 -11.01 9.27 10.42
N SER A 145 -11.81 10.14 11.02
CA SER A 145 -12.42 9.92 12.34
C SER A 145 -13.53 8.85 12.33
N LYS A 146 -14.09 8.57 11.15
CA LYS A 146 -15.20 7.63 10.93
C LYS A 146 -14.99 6.86 9.64
N GLU A 147 -15.67 5.74 9.53
CA GLU A 147 -15.76 4.96 8.29
C GLU A 147 -16.32 5.81 7.13
N ILE A 148 -15.88 5.50 5.91
CA ILE A 148 -16.40 6.12 4.68
C ILE A 148 -17.81 5.59 4.44
N ASP A 149 -18.78 6.48 4.23
CA ASP A 149 -20.10 6.08 3.77
C ASP A 149 -20.09 5.94 2.24
N TYR A 150 -19.80 4.74 1.75
CA TYR A 150 -19.77 4.46 0.32
C TYR A 150 -21.13 4.67 -0.40
N SER A 151 -22.24 4.65 0.34
CA SER A 151 -23.56 4.97 -0.23
C SER A 151 -23.73 6.46 -0.57
N GLN A 152 -22.91 7.31 0.06
CA GLN A 152 -22.84 8.76 -0.17
C GLN A 152 -21.48 9.16 -0.77
N PHE A 153 -20.78 8.23 -1.42
CA PHE A 153 -19.44 8.43 -1.95
C PHE A 153 -19.37 9.58 -2.96
N GLU A 154 -20.30 9.60 -3.92
CA GLU A 154 -20.34 10.61 -4.99
C GLU A 154 -21.01 11.93 -4.56
N THR A 155 -21.45 12.04 -3.30
CA THR A 155 -22.20 13.19 -2.78
C THR A 155 -21.50 13.79 -1.55
N ILE A 156 -21.85 13.33 -0.35
CA ILE A 156 -21.38 13.88 0.93
C ILE A 156 -19.87 13.67 1.08
N GLU A 157 -19.37 12.49 0.70
CA GLU A 157 -17.94 12.18 0.81
C GLU A 157 -17.11 12.98 -0.20
N LEU A 158 -17.61 13.13 -1.42
CA LEU A 158 -17.01 14.00 -2.44
C LEU A 158 -16.98 15.46 -1.98
N ASP A 159 -18.08 15.99 -1.45
CA ASP A 159 -18.16 17.37 -0.96
C ASP A 159 -17.20 17.61 0.21
N ARG A 160 -17.07 16.62 1.08
CA ARG A 160 -16.15 16.63 2.21
C ARG A 160 -14.69 16.65 1.76
N LEU A 161 -14.32 15.78 0.82
CA LEU A 161 -12.96 15.76 0.25
C LEU A 161 -12.67 17.03 -0.55
N HIS A 162 -13.63 17.55 -1.31
CA HIS A 162 -13.47 18.80 -2.05
C HIS A 162 -13.21 19.98 -1.10
N THR A 163 -13.94 20.03 0.02
CA THR A 163 -13.71 21.03 1.07
C THR A 163 -12.32 20.87 1.70
N LEU A 164 -11.85 19.64 1.91
CA LEU A 164 -10.49 19.38 2.38
C LEU A 164 -9.43 19.91 1.39
N PHE A 165 -9.58 19.64 0.09
CA PHE A 165 -8.70 20.17 -0.96
C PHE A 165 -8.66 21.70 -0.93
N GLN A 166 -9.82 22.35 -0.78
CA GLN A 166 -9.88 23.81 -0.66
C GLN A 166 -9.13 24.34 0.57
N LEU A 167 -9.17 23.65 1.70
CA LEU A 167 -8.39 24.03 2.89
C LEU A 167 -6.88 23.89 2.63
N ILE A 168 -6.45 22.80 1.99
CA ILE A 168 -5.06 22.58 1.61
C ILE A 168 -4.58 23.68 0.66
N GLN A 169 -5.35 24.01 -0.38
CA GLN A 169 -5.03 25.06 -1.35
C GLN A 169 -4.98 26.45 -0.70
N LYS A 170 -5.93 26.77 0.18
CA LYS A 170 -5.94 28.04 0.93
C LYS A 170 -4.73 28.20 1.85
N SER A 171 -4.17 27.10 2.33
CA SER A 171 -2.95 27.15 3.16
C SER A 171 -1.74 27.71 2.40
N ASN A 172 -1.74 27.59 1.06
CA ASN A 172 -0.64 27.96 0.15
C ASN A 172 0.73 27.44 0.64
N ARG A 173 0.74 26.23 1.18
CA ARG A 173 1.93 25.49 1.59
C ARG A 173 2.42 24.65 0.41
N LYS A 174 3.66 24.17 0.47
CA LYS A 174 4.22 23.24 -0.54
C LYS A 174 3.64 21.81 -0.42
N ILE A 175 2.39 21.65 0.00
CA ILE A 175 1.74 20.34 0.17
C ILE A 175 1.27 19.86 -1.20
N THR A 176 2.01 18.96 -1.84
CA THR A 176 1.71 18.46 -3.20
C THR A 176 1.01 17.11 -3.19
N GLU A 177 1.13 16.35 -2.10
CA GLU A 177 0.49 15.05 -1.95
C GLU A 177 -0.38 14.97 -0.68
N LEU A 178 -1.46 14.20 -0.76
CA LEU A 178 -2.36 13.89 0.36
C LEU A 178 -2.58 12.38 0.48
N GLU A 179 -2.12 11.77 1.57
CA GLU A 179 -2.47 10.42 1.98
C GLU A 179 -3.65 10.45 2.95
N ILE A 180 -4.66 9.63 2.72
CA ILE A 180 -5.81 9.47 3.62
C ILE A 180 -5.84 8.04 4.15
N GLU A 181 -5.88 7.91 5.47
CA GLU A 181 -6.10 6.65 6.17
C GLU A 181 -7.57 6.51 6.58
N ASP A 182 -8.08 5.29 6.57
CA ASP A 182 -9.38 4.94 7.17
C ASP A 182 -9.36 5.13 8.70
N HIS A 183 -10.51 4.91 9.32
CA HIS A 183 -10.65 5.01 10.78
C HIS A 183 -9.80 4.00 11.58
N ASN A 184 -9.26 2.98 10.93
CA ASN A 184 -8.34 2.00 11.50
C ASN A 184 -6.86 2.34 11.25
N GLY A 185 -6.56 3.42 10.51
CA GLY A 185 -5.19 3.82 10.17
C GLY A 185 -4.62 3.07 8.96
N LYS A 186 -5.45 2.48 8.11
CA LYS A 186 -5.03 1.85 6.85
C LYS A 186 -5.23 2.83 5.70
N SER A 187 -4.27 2.92 4.78
CA SER A 187 -4.45 3.76 3.59
C SER A 187 -5.68 3.31 2.79
N ILE A 188 -6.47 4.28 2.33
CA ILE A 188 -7.65 4.03 1.49
C ILE A 188 -7.28 3.82 0.00
N GLY A 189 -6.02 4.05 -0.36
CA GLY A 189 -5.53 3.98 -1.73
C GLY A 189 -4.10 4.52 -1.87
N LEU A 190 -3.77 4.99 -3.07
CA LEU A 190 -2.56 5.78 -3.29
C LEU A 190 -2.75 7.23 -2.79
N PRO A 191 -1.67 7.98 -2.51
CA PRO A 191 -1.78 9.41 -2.26
C PRO A 191 -2.45 10.14 -3.43
N PHE A 192 -3.25 11.15 -3.11
CA PHE A 192 -3.72 12.12 -4.10
C PHE A 192 -2.57 13.05 -4.44
N GLU A 193 -2.23 13.12 -5.73
CA GLU A 193 -1.17 13.99 -6.24
C GLU A 193 -1.72 15.39 -6.61
N ASP A 194 -0.81 16.35 -6.79
CA ASP A 194 -1.10 17.69 -7.33
C ASP A 194 -2.16 18.49 -6.55
N VAL A 195 -2.29 18.28 -5.24
CA VAL A 195 -3.43 18.81 -4.45
C VAL A 195 -3.50 20.35 -4.35
N GLN A 196 -2.39 21.07 -4.66
CA GLN A 196 -2.40 22.53 -4.79
C GLN A 196 -3.06 23.03 -6.08
N LYS A 197 -3.13 22.20 -7.13
CA LYS A 197 -3.79 22.58 -8.38
C LYS A 197 -5.30 22.60 -8.13
N GLY A 198 -5.97 23.66 -8.59
CA GLY A 198 -7.41 23.74 -8.51
C GLY A 198 -8.04 22.56 -9.25
N ILE A 199 -8.97 21.87 -8.58
CA ILE A 199 -9.66 20.69 -9.12
C ILE A 199 -11.18 20.92 -9.03
N THR A 200 -11.88 20.57 -10.10
CA THR A 200 -13.35 20.54 -10.10
C THR A 200 -13.88 19.37 -9.28
N LYS A 201 -15.15 19.39 -8.90
CA LYS A 201 -15.75 18.24 -8.19
C LYS A 201 -15.82 17.01 -9.09
N GLU A 202 -16.04 17.22 -10.37
CA GLU A 202 -16.12 16.17 -11.38
C GLU A 202 -14.77 15.47 -11.56
N GLU A 203 -13.68 16.24 -11.69
CA GLU A 203 -12.32 15.68 -11.77
C GLU A 203 -11.96 14.96 -10.47
N LEU A 204 -12.27 15.56 -9.30
CA LEU A 204 -12.00 14.93 -8.01
C LEU A 204 -12.77 13.62 -7.84
N LEU A 205 -14.01 13.54 -8.32
CA LEU A 205 -14.79 12.31 -8.29
C LEU A 205 -14.13 11.19 -9.10
N LEU A 206 -13.58 11.50 -10.28
CA LEU A 206 -12.84 10.52 -11.07
C LEU A 206 -11.60 10.04 -10.31
N THR A 207 -10.82 10.97 -9.74
CA THR A 207 -9.64 10.61 -8.93
C THR A 207 -10.01 9.77 -7.70
N MET A 208 -11.11 10.10 -7.01
CA MET A 208 -11.62 9.32 -5.88
C MET A 208 -11.97 7.88 -6.29
N LYS A 209 -12.67 7.71 -7.41
CA LYS A 209 -13.01 6.39 -7.94
C LYS A 209 -11.77 5.60 -8.36
N ASP A 210 -10.76 6.28 -8.89
CA ASP A 210 -9.52 5.65 -9.32
C ASP A 210 -8.64 5.22 -8.12
N THR A 211 -8.73 5.95 -7.02
CA THR A 211 -7.87 5.78 -5.83
C THR A 211 -8.48 4.87 -4.76
N VAL A 212 -9.79 5.01 -4.48
CA VAL A 212 -10.44 4.38 -3.32
C VAL A 212 -11.05 3.03 -3.70
N SER A 213 -10.28 1.96 -3.54
CA SER A 213 -10.68 0.60 -3.93
C SER A 213 -11.97 0.12 -3.25
N GLY A 214 -12.20 0.50 -1.99
CA GLY A 214 -13.39 0.11 -1.23
C GLY A 214 -14.71 0.59 -1.86
N TYR A 215 -14.69 1.65 -2.67
CA TYR A 215 -15.88 2.09 -3.40
C TYR A 215 -16.30 1.05 -4.44
N TRP A 216 -15.35 0.45 -5.14
CA TRP A 216 -15.65 -0.60 -6.12
C TRP A 216 -16.16 -1.87 -5.46
N THR A 217 -15.60 -2.25 -4.31
CA THR A 217 -16.14 -3.36 -3.51
C THR A 217 -17.59 -3.11 -3.15
N TYR A 218 -17.91 -1.90 -2.64
CA TYR A 218 -19.28 -1.50 -2.35
C TYR A 218 -20.20 -1.59 -3.58
N LEU A 219 -19.76 -1.10 -4.75
CA LEU A 219 -20.56 -1.16 -5.97
C LEU A 219 -20.81 -2.61 -6.41
N ILE A 220 -19.80 -3.47 -6.38
CA ILE A 220 -19.93 -4.88 -6.72
C ILE A 220 -20.94 -5.57 -5.79
N GLU A 221 -20.86 -5.30 -4.48
CA GLU A 221 -21.74 -5.91 -3.49
C GLU A 221 -23.19 -5.42 -3.55
N THR A 222 -23.41 -4.16 -3.93
CA THR A 222 -24.74 -3.52 -3.85
C THR A 222 -25.46 -3.39 -5.18
N GLN A 223 -24.72 -3.32 -6.30
CA GLN A 223 -25.30 -3.14 -7.63
C GLN A 223 -25.34 -4.43 -8.46
N THR A 224 -24.70 -5.50 -7.98
CA THR A 224 -24.71 -6.82 -8.63
C THR A 224 -25.12 -7.89 -7.61
N LYS A 225 -25.52 -9.08 -8.07
CA LYS A 225 -25.68 -10.26 -7.18
C LYS A 225 -24.50 -11.22 -7.28
N VAL A 226 -23.39 -10.78 -7.88
CA VAL A 226 -22.25 -11.65 -8.19
C VAL A 226 -21.67 -12.27 -6.93
N VAL A 227 -21.53 -11.49 -5.84
CA VAL A 227 -20.97 -11.95 -4.58
C VAL A 227 -21.90 -12.97 -3.91
N GLU A 228 -23.21 -12.73 -3.92
CA GLU A 228 -24.21 -13.64 -3.37
C GLU A 228 -24.21 -14.97 -4.13
N ARG A 229 -24.33 -14.93 -5.45
CA ARG A 229 -24.38 -16.13 -6.29
C ARG A 229 -23.07 -16.91 -6.29
N LEU A 230 -21.92 -16.24 -6.23
CA LEU A 230 -20.63 -16.89 -6.09
C LEU A 230 -20.47 -17.60 -4.74
N LYS A 231 -21.10 -17.11 -3.67
CA LYS A 231 -21.12 -17.80 -2.36
C LYS A 231 -21.94 -19.09 -2.41
N GLU A 232 -23.05 -19.11 -3.15
CA GLU A 232 -23.94 -20.28 -3.25
C GLU A 232 -23.28 -21.51 -3.90
N ILE A 233 -22.26 -21.31 -4.73
CA ILE A 233 -21.58 -22.39 -5.44
C ILE A 233 -20.28 -22.86 -4.76
N GLN A 234 -19.86 -22.21 -3.67
CA GLN A 234 -18.68 -22.65 -2.90
C GLN A 234 -18.92 -24.04 -2.31
N ASN A 235 -17.86 -24.82 -2.20
CA ASN A 235 -17.94 -26.20 -1.70
C ASN A 235 -16.63 -26.62 -1.02
N ASP A 236 -16.55 -27.86 -0.54
CA ASP A 236 -15.37 -28.38 0.17
C ASP A 236 -14.08 -28.35 -0.68
N ARG A 237 -14.19 -28.31 -2.02
CA ARG A 237 -13.04 -28.27 -2.94
C ARG A 237 -12.53 -26.86 -3.17
N PHE A 238 -13.40 -25.85 -3.24
CA PHE A 238 -12.98 -24.48 -3.56
C PHE A 238 -13.79 -23.40 -2.85
N VAL A 239 -13.12 -22.27 -2.63
CA VAL A 239 -13.70 -21.05 -2.09
C VAL A 239 -13.44 -19.88 -3.05
N ILE A 240 -14.43 -19.00 -3.17
CA ILE A 240 -14.25 -17.70 -3.82
C ILE A 240 -13.73 -16.75 -2.75
N LYS A 241 -12.51 -16.26 -2.93
CA LYS A 241 -11.88 -15.36 -1.96
C LYS A 241 -12.39 -13.94 -2.10
N ASP A 242 -12.42 -13.43 -3.32
CA ASP A 242 -12.88 -12.06 -3.56
C ASP A 242 -13.18 -11.84 -5.05
N ILE A 243 -13.89 -10.75 -5.33
CA ILE A 243 -14.04 -10.15 -6.65
C ILE A 243 -13.80 -8.64 -6.54
N THR A 244 -12.82 -8.15 -7.28
CA THR A 244 -12.37 -6.76 -7.19
C THR A 244 -12.41 -6.07 -8.55
N CYS A 245 -12.48 -4.74 -8.55
CA CYS A 245 -12.18 -3.98 -9.75
C CYS A 245 -10.67 -3.82 -9.93
N ALA A 246 -10.13 -4.29 -11.04
CA ALA A 246 -8.71 -4.23 -11.33
C ALA A 246 -8.34 -2.95 -12.08
N HIS A 247 -7.44 -2.16 -11.50
CA HIS A 247 -6.92 -0.92 -12.06
C HIS A 247 -8.02 0.05 -12.52
N PRO A 248 -8.89 0.52 -11.60
CA PRO A 248 -9.87 1.56 -11.93
C PRO A 248 -9.20 2.76 -12.61
N LYS A 249 -9.85 3.28 -13.65
CA LYS A 249 -9.32 4.41 -14.41
C LYS A 249 -10.44 5.22 -15.01
N GLU A 250 -10.32 6.55 -14.95
CA GLU A 250 -11.32 7.48 -15.47
C GLU A 250 -12.71 7.21 -14.86
N GLY A 251 -12.75 6.84 -13.58
CA GLY A 251 -13.97 6.56 -12.83
C GLY A 251 -14.74 5.33 -13.31
N LYS A 252 -14.07 4.41 -14.01
CA LYS A 252 -14.65 3.18 -14.54
C LYS A 252 -13.88 1.96 -14.06
N CYS A 253 -14.57 0.83 -14.01
CA CYS A 253 -13.93 -0.47 -13.87
C CYS A 253 -13.63 -1.05 -15.24
N PRO A 254 -12.36 -1.05 -15.72
CA PRO A 254 -12.07 -1.60 -17.04
C PRO A 254 -12.18 -3.13 -17.07
N LYS A 255 -12.01 -3.78 -15.91
CA LYS A 255 -11.96 -5.23 -15.78
C LYS A 255 -12.16 -5.65 -14.31
N TYR A 256 -12.97 -6.68 -14.06
CA TYR A 256 -13.04 -7.33 -12.75
C TYR A 256 -12.04 -8.47 -12.63
N GLU A 257 -11.63 -8.78 -11.41
CA GLU A 257 -10.75 -9.91 -11.10
C GLU A 257 -11.37 -10.74 -9.99
N ALA A 258 -11.72 -11.99 -10.31
CA ALA A 258 -12.21 -12.97 -9.35
C ALA A 258 -11.05 -13.86 -8.89
N THR A 259 -10.89 -14.01 -7.58
CA THR A 259 -9.88 -14.89 -6.98
C THR A 259 -10.54 -16.16 -6.44
N ILE A 260 -10.10 -17.30 -6.96
CA ILE A 260 -10.59 -18.62 -6.60
C ILE A 260 -9.46 -19.41 -5.98
N VAL A 261 -9.72 -20.00 -4.82
CA VAL A 261 -8.73 -20.83 -4.13
C VAL A 261 -9.31 -22.21 -3.91
N PHE A 262 -8.62 -23.21 -4.45
CA PHE A 262 -8.92 -24.60 -4.19
C PHE A 262 -8.19 -25.09 -2.94
N ASN A 263 -8.87 -25.92 -2.14
CA ASN A 263 -8.41 -26.31 -0.80
C ASN A 263 -7.28 -27.35 -0.81
N ASP A 264 -7.09 -28.09 -1.90
CA ASP A 264 -6.01 -29.09 -2.02
C ASP A 264 -4.70 -28.43 -2.46
N SER A 265 -3.68 -28.59 -1.62
CA SER A 265 -2.32 -28.11 -1.80
C SER A 265 -1.52 -28.86 -2.88
N SER A 266 -1.90 -30.09 -3.20
CA SER A 266 -1.17 -31.03 -4.07
C SER A 266 -1.73 -31.18 -5.49
N MET A 267 -2.84 -30.51 -5.80
CA MET A 267 -3.60 -30.77 -7.04
C MET A 267 -2.91 -30.32 -8.33
N GLU A 268 -3.03 -31.18 -9.35
CA GLU A 268 -2.75 -30.93 -10.77
C GLU A 268 -4.08 -30.81 -11.53
N TYR A 269 -4.70 -29.63 -11.55
CA TYR A 269 -6.06 -29.36 -12.07
C TYR A 269 -6.29 -29.57 -13.58
N LYS A 270 -5.35 -30.18 -14.31
CA LYS A 270 -5.49 -30.42 -15.76
C LYS A 270 -6.50 -31.53 -16.02
N ASN A 271 -7.59 -31.19 -16.70
CA ASN A 271 -8.65 -32.12 -17.13
C ASN A 271 -9.46 -32.80 -15.99
N ASP A 272 -9.52 -32.22 -14.80
CA ASP A 272 -10.41 -32.70 -13.73
C ASP A 272 -11.86 -32.26 -13.99
N PRO A 273 -12.82 -33.17 -14.22
CA PRO A 273 -14.21 -32.82 -14.54
C PRO A 273 -14.91 -31.96 -13.48
N ASP A 274 -14.61 -32.19 -12.19
CA ASP A 274 -15.25 -31.45 -11.09
C ASP A 274 -14.80 -29.99 -11.09
N VAL A 275 -13.51 -29.76 -11.35
CA VAL A 275 -12.91 -28.42 -11.47
C VAL A 275 -13.48 -27.68 -12.66
N MET A 276 -13.68 -28.37 -13.79
CA MET A 276 -14.26 -27.79 -15.00
C MET A 276 -15.72 -27.39 -14.78
N GLU A 277 -16.49 -28.23 -14.08
CA GLU A 277 -17.87 -27.92 -13.71
C GLU A 277 -17.93 -26.69 -12.79
N ASP A 278 -17.10 -26.66 -11.75
CA ASP A 278 -17.03 -25.57 -10.78
C ASP A 278 -16.64 -24.25 -11.45
N LEU A 279 -15.59 -24.24 -12.29
CA LEU A 279 -15.18 -23.05 -13.03
C LEU A 279 -16.19 -22.62 -14.11
N THR A 280 -16.92 -23.56 -14.70
CA THR A 280 -18.02 -23.24 -15.62
C THR A 280 -19.15 -22.51 -14.89
N LYS A 281 -19.53 -22.95 -13.69
CA LYS A 281 -20.53 -22.26 -12.86
C LYS A 281 -20.09 -20.84 -12.52
N VAL A 282 -18.83 -20.66 -12.13
CA VAL A 282 -18.27 -19.33 -11.85
C VAL A 282 -18.37 -18.45 -13.09
N VAL A 283 -17.87 -18.90 -14.24
CA VAL A 283 -17.87 -18.10 -15.48
C VAL A 283 -19.29 -17.73 -15.90
N THR A 284 -20.26 -18.64 -15.76
CA THR A 284 -21.67 -18.35 -16.03
C THR A 284 -22.19 -17.23 -15.12
N ILE A 285 -21.97 -17.33 -13.81
CA ILE A 285 -22.39 -16.29 -12.86
C ILE A 285 -21.74 -14.94 -13.17
N LEU A 286 -20.44 -14.92 -13.45
CA LEU A 286 -19.72 -13.68 -13.80
C LEU A 286 -20.29 -13.04 -15.08
N LYS A 287 -20.60 -13.83 -16.12
CA LYS A 287 -21.21 -13.30 -17.37
C LYS A 287 -22.61 -12.72 -17.13
N GLU A 288 -23.41 -13.41 -16.33
CA GLU A 288 -24.79 -13.02 -16.04
C GLU A 288 -24.86 -11.76 -15.16
N GLU A 289 -24.08 -11.74 -14.07
CA GLU A 289 -24.15 -10.70 -13.04
C GLU A 289 -23.28 -9.46 -13.33
N LEU A 290 -22.20 -9.62 -14.11
CA LEU A 290 -21.39 -8.49 -14.58
C LEU A 290 -21.80 -8.04 -15.99
N HIS A 291 -22.94 -8.50 -16.50
CA HIS A 291 -23.51 -8.06 -17.78
C HIS A 291 -22.54 -8.12 -18.98
N ASN A 292 -21.70 -9.16 -19.05
CA ASN A 292 -20.63 -9.35 -20.03
C ASN A 292 -19.52 -8.27 -20.04
N GLU A 293 -19.36 -7.53 -18.94
CA GLU A 293 -18.14 -6.75 -18.70
C GLU A 293 -16.91 -7.66 -18.68
N LYS A 294 -15.72 -7.08 -18.88
CA LYS A 294 -14.48 -7.85 -18.92
C LYS A 294 -14.16 -8.36 -17.51
N PHE A 295 -13.81 -9.63 -17.40
CA PHE A 295 -13.34 -10.21 -16.14
C PHE A 295 -12.24 -11.23 -16.37
N ASP A 296 -11.29 -11.25 -15.44
CA ASP A 296 -10.29 -12.30 -15.34
C ASP A 296 -10.54 -13.14 -14.09
N ILE A 297 -10.12 -14.39 -14.14
CA ILE A 297 -10.17 -15.31 -12.99
C ILE A 297 -8.75 -15.74 -12.67
N PHE A 298 -8.33 -15.45 -11.45
CA PHE A 298 -7.11 -15.99 -10.87
C PHE A 298 -7.47 -17.23 -10.05
N VAL A 299 -6.90 -18.37 -10.43
CA VAL A 299 -7.08 -19.65 -9.76
C VAL A 299 -5.78 -20.05 -9.10
N SER A 300 -5.81 -20.41 -7.82
CA SER A 300 -4.64 -20.98 -7.13
C SER A 300 -5.02 -22.13 -6.19
N ASN A 301 -4.04 -22.97 -5.86
CA ASN A 301 -4.15 -23.85 -4.69
C ASN A 301 -3.98 -23.05 -3.38
N LYS A 302 -4.40 -23.65 -2.26
CA LYS A 302 -4.35 -23.05 -0.91
C LYS A 302 -2.97 -22.51 -0.53
N ASP A 303 -1.93 -23.24 -0.91
CA ASP A 303 -0.54 -22.92 -0.53
C ASP A 303 0.18 -22.05 -1.57
N ARG A 304 -0.42 -21.79 -2.74
CA ARG A 304 0.20 -21.09 -3.89
C ARG A 304 1.55 -21.68 -4.34
N THR A 305 1.84 -22.92 -3.96
CA THR A 305 3.16 -23.57 -4.10
C THR A 305 3.35 -24.34 -5.40
N SER A 306 2.27 -24.79 -6.05
CA SER A 306 2.34 -25.76 -7.14
C SER A 306 1.56 -25.38 -8.41
N TYR A 307 0.45 -24.65 -8.27
CA TYR A 307 -0.40 -24.29 -9.40
C TYR A 307 -1.07 -22.93 -9.25
N SER A 308 -0.86 -22.07 -10.24
CA SER A 308 -1.62 -20.83 -10.43
C SER A 308 -1.97 -20.66 -11.90
N LEU A 309 -3.22 -20.33 -12.19
CA LEU A 309 -3.70 -20.09 -13.54
C LEU A 309 -4.41 -18.75 -13.62
N TRP A 310 -4.13 -18.01 -14.69
CA TRP A 310 -4.86 -16.80 -15.04
C TRP A 310 -5.71 -17.06 -16.29
N LEU A 311 -7.02 -17.06 -16.09
CA LEU A 311 -8.02 -17.13 -17.15
C LEU A 311 -8.42 -15.69 -17.51
N THR A 312 -7.92 -15.20 -18.64
CA THR A 312 -8.22 -13.83 -19.06
C THR A 312 -9.57 -13.75 -19.76
N SER A 313 -10.22 -12.59 -19.70
CA SER A 313 -11.48 -12.31 -20.40
C SER A 313 -11.41 -12.66 -21.89
N GLU A 314 -10.28 -12.37 -22.53
CA GLU A 314 -10.05 -12.70 -23.94
C GLU A 314 -10.05 -14.22 -24.19
N LYS A 315 -9.36 -14.99 -23.35
CA LYS A 315 -9.34 -16.46 -23.43
C LYS A 315 -10.75 -17.03 -23.22
N ILE A 316 -11.48 -16.51 -22.22
CA ILE A 316 -12.85 -16.95 -21.89
C ILE A 316 -13.83 -16.65 -23.02
N GLN A 317 -13.64 -15.55 -23.76
CA GLN A 317 -14.47 -15.19 -24.90
C GLN A 317 -14.14 -16.00 -26.17
N ASN A 318 -12.86 -16.28 -26.40
CA ASN A 318 -12.41 -16.97 -27.62
C ASN A 318 -12.49 -18.50 -27.54
N SER A 319 -12.80 -19.06 -26.37
CA SER A 319 -12.88 -20.49 -26.18
C SER A 319 -14.31 -21.02 -26.27
N SER A 320 -14.44 -22.20 -26.87
CA SER A 320 -15.71 -22.91 -27.00
C SER A 320 -16.24 -23.41 -25.65
N ASN A 321 -15.34 -23.70 -24.69
CA ASN A 321 -15.66 -24.23 -23.37
C ASN A 321 -14.47 -24.08 -22.40
N ILE A 322 -14.73 -24.17 -21.10
CA ILE A 322 -13.70 -24.04 -20.05
C ILE A 322 -12.59 -25.11 -20.15
N TYR A 323 -12.87 -26.27 -20.74
CA TYR A 323 -11.89 -27.36 -20.88
C TYR A 323 -10.69 -26.97 -21.74
N GLU A 324 -10.88 -26.20 -22.81
CA GLU A 324 -9.78 -25.74 -23.67
C GLU A 324 -8.83 -24.77 -22.94
N LEU A 325 -9.29 -24.13 -21.87
CA LEU A 325 -8.54 -23.09 -21.14
C LEU A 325 -7.64 -23.64 -20.04
N ILE A 326 -7.88 -24.89 -19.60
CA ILE A 326 -7.22 -25.49 -18.42
C ILE A 326 -6.35 -26.70 -18.83
N LYS A 327 -6.21 -26.94 -20.14
CA LYS A 327 -5.31 -27.95 -20.72
C LYS A 327 -3.84 -27.56 -20.57
#